data_AF-A0A354ZLR9-F1
#
_entry.id   AF-A0A354ZLR9-F1
#
_cell.length_a   1.000
_cell.length_b   1.000
_cell.length_c   1.000
_cell.angle_alpha   90.00
_cell.angle_beta   90.00
_cell.angle_gamma   90.00
#
_symmetry.space_group_name_H-M   'P 1'
#
loop_
_entity.id
_entity.type
_entity.pdbx_description
1 polymer ?
#
loop_
_entity_poly.entity_id
_entity_poly.type
_entity_poly.pdbx_seq_one_letter_code
_entity_poly.pdbx_strand_id
1 'polypeptide(L)'
;MEFSDGTSRNASLSAVVTSRSGGPAYELDEVDGIPIIAIRSFTPTPRNEPLLGRVLADAERLWEKEAFVIDLRGNGGGREQYVFSWLLRFILTYPTPQSVRVDLL
;
A
#
# COMPACT_ATOMS: atom_id res chain seq x y z
N MET A 1 11.90 -0.36 -15.33
CA MET A 1 12.83 -1.10 -14.46
C MET A 1 14.03 -1.49 -15.30
N GLU A 2 15.24 -1.30 -14.79
CA GLU A 2 16.48 -1.67 -15.50
C GLU A 2 17.04 -2.91 -14.81
N PHE A 3 17.21 -3.98 -15.58
CA PHE A 3 17.71 -5.26 -15.08
C PHE A 3 19.25 -5.29 -15.13
N SER A 4 19.85 -6.18 -14.34
CA SER A 4 21.31 -6.32 -14.21
C SER A 4 22.03 -6.72 -15.50
N ASP A 5 21.31 -7.16 -16.52
CA ASP A 5 21.81 -7.47 -17.86
C ASP A 5 21.80 -6.25 -18.82
N GLY A 6 21.43 -5.07 -18.32
CA GLY A 6 21.35 -3.83 -19.10
C GLY A 6 20.08 -3.73 -19.96
N THR A 7 19.16 -4.69 -19.88
CA THR A 7 17.84 -4.52 -20.52
C THR A 7 16.93 -3.64 -19.68
N SER A 8 16.24 -2.72 -20.34
CA SER A 8 15.17 -1.94 -19.73
C SER A 8 13.82 -2.39 -20.26
N ARG A 9 12.89 -2.66 -19.35
CA ARG A 9 11.45 -2.77 -19.69
C ARG A 9 10.73 -1.54 -19.19
N ASN A 10 10.05 -0.89 -20.13
CA ASN A 10 9.09 0.16 -19.86
C ASN A 10 7.70 -0.45 -19.80
N ALA A 11 7.05 -0.36 -18.64
CA ALA A 11 5.63 -0.60 -18.50
C ALA A 11 4.93 0.76 -18.50
N SER A 12 4.01 0.96 -19.43
CA SER A 12 3.14 2.15 -19.43
C SER A 12 1.86 1.81 -18.68
N LEU A 13 1.67 2.42 -17.50
CA LEU A 13 0.40 2.40 -16.80
C LEU A 13 -0.45 3.56 -17.32
N SER A 14 -1.48 3.25 -18.10
CA SER A 14 -2.51 4.23 -18.43
C SER A 14 -3.53 4.22 -17.29
N ALA A 15 -3.77 5.37 -16.66
CA ALA A 15 -4.83 5.50 -15.68
C ALA A 15 -6.19 5.34 -16.37
N VAL A 16 -6.76 4.15 -16.33
CA VAL A 16 -8.21 4.01 -16.48
C VAL A 16 -8.80 4.60 -15.21
N VAL A 17 -9.33 5.83 -15.30
CA VAL A 17 -10.06 6.48 -14.21
C VAL A 17 -11.41 5.80 -14.07
N THR A 18 -11.41 4.58 -13.53
CA THR A 18 -12.57 4.09 -12.80
C THR A 18 -12.32 4.51 -11.38
N SER A 19 -12.92 5.61 -10.93
CA SER A 19 -13.06 5.82 -9.50
C SER A 19 -13.84 4.62 -8.96
N ARG A 20 -13.15 3.66 -8.32
CA ARG A 20 -13.81 2.82 -7.31
C ARG A 20 -14.12 3.72 -6.12
N SER A 21 -15.05 4.65 -6.32
CA SER A 21 -15.73 5.37 -5.25
C SER A 21 -16.69 4.39 -4.61
N GLY A 22 -16.13 3.44 -3.84
CA GLY A 22 -16.86 2.30 -3.32
C GLY A 22 -15.92 1.15 -2.98
N GLY A 23 -16.09 0.61 -1.77
CA GLY A 23 -15.27 -0.46 -1.23
C GLY A 23 -15.19 -0.37 0.30
N PRO A 24 -14.70 -1.41 0.98
CA PRO A 24 -14.38 -1.35 2.39
C PRO A 24 -13.17 -0.43 2.64
N ALA A 25 -12.93 -0.06 3.91
CA ALA A 25 -11.82 0.83 4.26
C ALA A 25 -10.44 0.27 3.91
N TYR A 26 -10.32 -1.05 3.82
CA TYR A 26 -9.10 -1.79 3.51
C TYR A 26 -9.43 -3.07 2.72
N GLU A 27 -8.67 -3.33 1.67
CA GLU A 27 -8.60 -4.62 0.98
C GLU A 27 -7.14 -4.95 0.67
N LEU A 28 -6.81 -6.24 0.71
CA LEU A 28 -5.56 -6.80 0.23
C LEU A 28 -5.91 -7.79 -0.88
N ASP A 29 -5.40 -7.54 -2.07
CA ASP A 29 -5.56 -8.38 -3.25
C ASP A 29 -4.17 -8.71 -3.84
N GLU A 30 -4.12 -9.56 -4.85
CA GLU A 30 -2.90 -9.94 -5.54
C GLU A 30 -3.11 -9.96 -7.06
N VAL A 31 -2.21 -9.32 -7.80
CA VAL A 31 -2.20 -9.35 -9.28
C VAL A 31 -0.81 -9.73 -9.74
N ASP A 32 -0.71 -10.83 -10.49
CA ASP A 32 0.55 -11.37 -11.01
C ASP A 32 1.64 -11.55 -9.92
N GLY A 33 1.23 -11.96 -8.72
CA GLY A 33 2.13 -12.15 -7.57
C GLY A 33 2.53 -10.86 -6.84
N ILE A 34 2.04 -9.69 -7.27
CA ILE A 34 2.28 -8.40 -6.63
C ILE A 34 1.08 -8.06 -5.73
N PRO A 35 1.29 -7.91 -4.40
CA PRO A 35 0.24 -7.48 -3.49
C PRO A 35 -0.25 -6.07 -3.82
N ILE A 36 -1.57 -5.89 -3.87
CA ILE A 36 -2.23 -4.60 -4.04
C ILE A 36 -3.03 -4.30 -2.77
N ILE A 37 -2.63 -3.23 -2.10
CA ILE A 37 -3.24 -2.76 -0.86
C ILE A 37 -4.11 -1.56 -1.18
N ALA A 38 -5.43 -1.73 -1.16
CA ALA A 38 -6.37 -0.64 -1.33
C ALA A 38 -6.75 -0.07 0.03
N ILE A 39 -6.44 1.21 0.27
CA ILE A 39 -6.84 1.91 1.48
C ILE A 39 -7.76 3.06 1.10
N ARG A 40 -9.01 3.00 1.55
CA ARG A 40 -10.04 4.00 1.20
C ARG A 40 -10.37 4.96 2.35
N SER A 41 -10.06 4.60 3.59
CA SER A 41 -10.22 5.50 4.73
C SER A 41 -9.41 5.04 5.95
N PHE A 42 -8.88 5.99 6.70
CA PHE A 42 -8.34 5.81 8.05
C PHE A 42 -9.30 6.28 9.15
N THR A 43 -10.57 6.54 8.80
CA THR A 43 -11.58 7.01 9.74
C THR A 43 -12.13 5.82 10.52
N PRO A 44 -11.93 5.76 11.85
CA PRO A 44 -12.49 4.69 12.66
C PRO A 44 -13.99 4.88 12.78
N THR A 45 -14.70 3.86 12.34
CA THR A 45 -16.12 3.66 12.56
C THR A 45 -16.28 2.20 13.01
N PRO A 46 -17.40 1.82 13.65
CA PRO A 46 -17.62 0.42 14.04
C PRO A 46 -17.45 -0.58 12.88
N ARG A 47 -17.78 -0.13 11.65
CA ARG A 47 -17.58 -0.92 10.43
C ARG A 47 -16.10 -1.03 10.02
N ASN A 48 -15.33 0.04 10.19
CA ASN A 48 -13.95 0.12 9.71
C ASN A 48 -12.92 -0.37 10.73
N GLU A 49 -13.20 -0.33 12.03
CA GLU A 49 -12.23 -0.72 13.07
C GLU A 49 -11.58 -2.09 12.83
N PRO A 50 -12.32 -3.17 12.50
CA PRO A 50 -11.69 -4.46 12.21
C PRO A 50 -10.74 -4.40 11.00
N LEU A 51 -11.08 -3.59 9.99
CA LEU A 51 -10.30 -3.41 8.78
C LEU A 51 -9.04 -2.57 9.04
N LEU A 52 -9.14 -1.54 9.88
CA LEU A 52 -7.98 -0.75 10.33
C LEU A 52 -7.02 -1.59 11.18
N GLY A 53 -7.55 -2.56 11.95
CA GLY A 53 -6.72 -3.57 12.62
C GLY A 53 -5.95 -4.44 11.63
N ARG A 54 -6.59 -4.88 10.53
CA ARG A 54 -5.94 -5.66 9.46
C ARG A 54 -4.85 -4.89 8.74
N VAL A 55 -5.09 -3.60 8.42
CA VAL A 55 -4.05 -2.71 7.84
C VAL A 55 -2.74 -2.83 8.63
N LEU A 56 -2.81 -2.72 9.96
CA LEU A 56 -1.64 -2.77 10.83
C LEU A 56 -1.03 -4.16 10.93
N ALA A 57 -1.85 -5.21 10.95
CA ALA A 57 -1.36 -6.59 11.06
C ALA A 57 -0.65 -7.06 9.78
N ASP A 58 -1.13 -6.63 8.61
CA ASP A 58 -0.56 -7.04 7.33
C ASP A 58 0.68 -6.23 6.95
N ALA A 59 0.95 -5.10 7.63
CA ALA A 59 2.15 -4.28 7.43
C ALA A 59 3.45 -5.09 7.48
N GLU A 60 3.57 -5.99 8.47
CA GLU A 60 4.77 -6.79 8.69
C GLU A 60 4.98 -7.83 7.57
N ARG A 61 3.90 -8.38 7.01
CA ARG A 61 3.95 -9.39 5.94
C ARG A 61 4.42 -8.82 4.59
N LEU A 62 4.22 -7.51 4.40
CA LEU A 62 4.61 -6.83 3.16
C LEU A 62 6.11 -6.61 3.08
N TRP A 63 6.82 -6.68 4.20
CA TRP A 63 8.28 -6.57 4.23
C TRP A 63 8.97 -7.70 3.46
N GLU A 64 8.41 -8.91 3.50
CA GLU A 64 8.97 -10.09 2.81
C GLU A 64 8.75 -10.04 1.29
N LYS A 65 8.02 -9.04 0.78
CA LYS A 65 7.66 -8.93 -0.62
C LYS A 65 8.66 -8.05 -1.35
N GLU A 66 9.15 -8.51 -2.49
CA GLU A 66 10.06 -7.76 -3.35
C GLU A 66 9.46 -6.41 -3.79
N ALA A 67 8.15 -6.39 -4.04
CA ALA A 67 7.38 -5.20 -4.34
C ALA A 67 5.92 -5.36 -3.90
N PHE A 68 5.25 -4.23 -3.65
CA PHE A 68 3.81 -4.14 -3.45
C PHE A 68 3.32 -2.76 -3.90
N VAL A 69 2.01 -2.64 -4.09
CA VAL A 69 1.35 -1.38 -4.48
C VAL A 69 0.41 -0.93 -3.37
N ILE A 70 0.50 0.34 -2.96
CA ILE A 70 -0.53 0.99 -2.13
C ILE A 70 -1.40 1.87 -3.04
N ASP A 71 -2.66 1.48 -3.19
CA ASP A 71 -3.67 2.27 -3.89
C ASP A 71 -4.41 3.19 -2.91
N LEU A 72 -4.03 4.47 -2.92
CA LEU A 72 -4.66 5.54 -2.14
C LEU A 72 -5.71 6.34 -2.93
N ARG A 73 -6.06 5.94 -4.16
CA ARG A 73 -7.06 6.67 -4.95
C ARG A 73 -8.41 6.63 -4.24
N GLY A 74 -9.08 7.77 -4.16
CA GLY A 74 -10.35 7.87 -3.43
C GLY A 74 -10.23 7.71 -1.91
N ASN A 75 -9.01 7.75 -1.34
CA ASN A 75 -8.83 7.80 0.10
C ASN A 75 -9.17 9.20 0.63
N GLY A 76 -10.20 9.30 1.47
CA GLY A 76 -10.65 10.57 2.06
C GLY A 76 -9.84 11.02 3.29
N GLY A 77 -8.77 10.31 3.64
CA GLY A 77 -8.00 10.51 4.87
C GLY A 77 -8.62 9.78 6.08
N GLY A 78 -8.36 10.32 7.26
CA GLY A 78 -8.81 9.78 8.54
C GLY A 78 -7.80 10.09 9.65
N ARG A 79 -7.66 9.18 10.63
CA ARG A 79 -6.70 9.39 11.72
C ARG A 79 -5.29 9.03 11.31
N GLU A 80 -4.39 10.00 11.35
CA GLU A 80 -2.97 9.87 11.01
C GLU A 80 -2.24 8.80 11.82
N GLN A 81 -2.69 8.52 13.05
CA GLN A 81 -2.14 7.47 13.91
C GLN A 81 -2.06 6.10 13.22
N TYR A 82 -2.97 5.77 12.30
CA TYR A 82 -2.93 4.51 11.56
C TYR A 82 -1.82 4.49 10.51
N VAL A 83 -1.53 5.63 9.88
CA VAL A 83 -0.41 5.79 8.94
C VAL A 83 0.91 5.65 9.69
N PHE A 84 1.08 6.36 10.81
CA PHE A 84 2.28 6.27 11.63
C PHE A 84 2.48 4.86 12.19
N SER A 85 1.43 4.24 12.71
CA SER A 85 1.51 2.87 13.24
C SER A 85 1.87 1.86 12.16
N TRP A 86 1.33 2.04 10.94
CA TRP A 86 1.65 1.18 9.79
C TRP A 86 3.12 1.33 9.38
N LEU A 87 3.59 2.58 9.22
CA LEU A 87 4.99 2.87 8.87
C LEU A 87 5.96 2.33 9.92
N LEU A 88 5.64 2.52 11.20
CA LEU A 88 6.46 1.99 12.30
C LEU A 88 6.51 0.47 12.24
N ARG A 89 5.39 -0.22 12.04
CA ARG A 89 5.40 -1.69 11.91
C ARG A 89 6.19 -2.14 10.69
N PHE A 90 5.97 -1.51 9.53
CA PHE A 90 6.68 -1.85 8.31
C PHE A 90 8.20 -1.65 8.44
N ILE A 91 8.64 -0.49 8.96
CA ILE A 91 10.07 -0.12 9.04
C ILE A 91 10.77 -0.82 10.21
N LEU A 92 10.13 -0.94 11.37
CA LEU A 92 10.76 -1.53 12.57
C LEU A 92 10.81 -3.06 12.52
N THR A 93 10.15 -3.70 11.55
CA THR A 93 10.30 -5.14 11.33
C THR A 93 11.75 -5.51 10.99
N TYR A 94 12.56 -4.62 10.39
CA TYR A 94 14.00 -4.82 10.19
C TYR A 94 14.80 -3.49 10.12
N PRO A 95 15.76 -3.23 11.03
CA PRO A 95 16.49 -1.94 11.13
C PRO A 95 17.62 -1.77 10.09
N THR A 96 17.62 -2.51 8.99
CA THR A 96 18.60 -2.29 7.91
C THR A 96 18.33 -0.98 7.17
N PRO A 97 19.36 -0.24 6.73
CA PRO A 97 19.16 1.00 5.97
C PRO A 97 18.30 0.75 4.73
N GLN A 98 17.25 1.56 4.56
CA GLN A 98 16.36 1.48 3.39
C GLN A 98 16.45 2.78 2.58
N SER A 99 16.38 2.67 1.25
CA SER A 99 16.14 3.80 0.35
C SER A 99 14.66 3.80 -0.06
N VAL A 100 13.94 4.88 0.27
CA VAL A 100 12.55 5.08 -0.13
C VAL A 100 12.52 6.08 -1.29
N ARG A 101 11.91 5.69 -2.42
CA ARG A 101 11.63 6.59 -3.53
C ARG A 101 10.12 6.85 -3.59
N VAL A 102 9.74 8.13 -3.58
CA VAL A 102 8.35 8.58 -3.75
C VAL A 102 8.30 9.42 -5.01
N ASP A 103 7.58 8.94 -6.03
CA ASP A 103 7.29 9.71 -7.22
C ASP A 103 5.86 10.28 -7.08
N LEU A 104 5.74 11.61 -7.02
CA LEU A 104 4.46 12.32 -6.97
C LEU A 104 4.10 12.78 -8.38
N LEU A 105 2.90 12.41 -8.84
CA LEU A 105 2.32 12.85 -10.11
C LEU A 105 1.70 14.26 -9.99
#